data_AF-A0A1F5GG69-F1
#
_entry.id   AF-A0A1F5GG69-F1
#
_cell.length_a   1.000
_cell.length_b   1.000
_cell.length_c   1.000
_cell.angle_alpha   90.00
_cell.angle_beta   90.00
_cell.angle_gamma   90.00
#
_symmetry.space_group_name_H-M   'P 1'
#
loop_
_entity.id
_entity.type
_entity.pdbx_description
1 polymer ?
#
loop_
_entity_poly.entity_id
_entity_poly.type
_entity_poly.pdbx_seq_one_letter_code
_entity_poly.pdbx_strand_id
1 'polypeptide(L)' 'MGYTTDLKKRFLAHNNGLSVSIKHKRPYKLLFYGAFIDRIDAKHREEYLKSGWGFRSIKKLLKRSL' A
#
# COMPACT_ATOMS: atom_id res chain seq x y z
N MET A 1 -3.80 -0.23 -4.59
CA MET A 1 -3.63 -0.01 -3.14
C MET A 1 -4.66 -0.87 -2.42
N GLY A 2 -4.30 -1.48 -1.30
CA GLY A 2 -5.26 -2.30 -0.54
C GLY A 2 -4.82 -2.50 0.90
N TYR A 3 -5.78 -2.62 1.80
CA TYR A 3 -5.58 -2.86 3.21
C TYR A 3 -5.38 -4.35 3.51
N THR A 4 -4.71 -4.65 4.61
CA THR A 4 -4.57 -6.00 5.15
C THR A 4 -4.44 -5.92 6.65
N THR A 5 -4.86 -6.97 7.33
CA THR A 5 -4.59 -7.16 8.76
C THR A 5 -3.16 -7.62 9.01
N ASP A 6 -2.50 -8.23 8.00
CA ASP A 6 -1.18 -8.85 8.17
C ASP A 6 -0.20 -8.41 7.07
N LEU A 7 0.53 -7.33 7.35
CA LEU A 7 1.46 -6.70 6.40
C LEU A 7 2.60 -7.66 5.98
N LYS A 8 3.16 -8.42 6.93
CA LYS A 8 4.26 -9.36 6.66
C LYS A 8 3.82 -10.47 5.73
N LYS A 9 2.70 -11.13 6.04
CA LYS A 9 2.16 -12.20 5.20
C LYS A 9 1.83 -11.71 3.79
N ARG A 10 1.24 -10.50 3.68
CA ARG A 10 0.92 -9.89 2.39
C ARG A 10 2.18 -9.51 1.61
N PHE A 11 3.18 -8.91 2.25
CA PHE A 11 4.44 -8.56 1.60
C PHE A 11 5.17 -9.78 1.06
N LEU A 12 5.25 -10.85 1.87
CA LEU A 12 5.80 -12.14 1.45
C LEU A 12 5.00 -12.72 0.28
N ALA A 13 3.67 -12.69 0.33
CA ALA A 13 2.83 -13.22 -0.76
C ALA A 13 3.01 -12.44 -2.08
N HIS A 14 3.12 -11.12 -2.03
CA HIS A 14 3.38 -10.27 -3.19
C HIS A 14 4.79 -10.50 -3.76
N ASN A 15 5.80 -10.60 -2.91
CA ASN A 15 7.17 -10.92 -3.36
C ASN A 15 7.30 -12.36 -3.84
N ASN A 16 6.52 -13.30 -3.31
CA ASN A 16 6.49 -14.69 -3.77
C ASN A 16 5.58 -14.89 -5.01
N GLY A 17 4.83 -13.86 -5.42
CA GLY A 17 4.18 -13.81 -6.74
C GLY A 17 2.88 -14.58 -6.81
N LEU A 18 2.28 -14.80 -5.64
CA LEU A 18 0.97 -15.43 -5.48
C LEU A 18 -0.15 -14.53 -6.00
N SER A 19 0.14 -13.25 -6.29
CA SER A 19 -0.81 -12.33 -6.90
C SER A 19 -0.53 -12.17 -8.41
N VAL A 20 -1.40 -12.78 -9.22
CA VAL A 20 -1.30 -12.86 -10.69
C VAL A 20 -1.09 -11.49 -11.33
N SER A 21 -1.79 -10.46 -10.85
CA SER A 21 -1.73 -9.09 -11.39
C SER A 21 -0.40 -8.35 -11.16
N ILE A 22 0.44 -8.84 -10.25
CA ILE A 22 1.67 -8.18 -9.80
C ILE A 22 2.88 -9.13 -9.85
N LYS A 23 2.74 -10.27 -10.53
CA LYS A 23 3.84 -11.21 -10.74
C LYS A 23 5.01 -10.60 -11.54
N HIS A 24 4.75 -9.59 -12.38
CA HIS A 24 5.67 -9.05 -13.39
C HIS A 24 6.50 -7.83 -12.94
N LYS A 25 6.24 -7.20 -11.78
CA LYS A 25 7.00 -6.03 -11.29
C LYS A 25 7.81 -6.31 -10.01
N ARG A 26 8.33 -7.53 -9.88
CA ARG A 26 9.16 -7.92 -8.73
C ARG A 26 10.62 -7.52 -8.95
N PRO A 27 11.38 -7.17 -7.89
CA PRO A 27 11.00 -7.19 -6.47
C PRO A 27 10.19 -5.97 -6.01
N TYR A 28 9.23 -6.17 -5.09
CA TYR A 28 8.49 -5.06 -4.47
C TYR A 28 9.27 -4.50 -3.28
N LYS A 29 9.52 -3.19 -3.31
CA LYS A 29 10.00 -2.44 -2.15
C LYS A 29 8.82 -1.77 -1.46
N LEU A 30 8.66 -2.03 -0.16
CA LEU A 30 7.65 -1.33 0.64
C LEU A 30 8.11 0.11 0.87
N LEU A 31 7.44 1.07 0.22
CA LEU A 31 7.76 2.50 0.32
C LEU A 31 7.05 3.19 1.48
N PHE A 32 5.79 2.81 1.73
CA PHE A 32 4.96 3.42 2.77
C PHE A 32 3.87 2.44 3.20
N TYR A 33 3.60 2.39 4.51
CA TYR A 33 2.44 1.73 5.08
C TYR A 33 1.88 2.58 6.23
N GLY A 34 0.57 2.53 6.42
CA GLY A 34 -0.10 3.09 7.60
C GLY A 34 -0.76 1.96 8.37
N ALA A 35 -0.69 2.01 9.70
CA ALA A 35 -1.39 1.10 10.59
C ALA A 35 -2.48 1.87 11.34
N PHE A 36 -3.65 1.26 11.46
CA PHE A 36 -4.82 1.82 12.11
C PHE A 36 -5.40 0.77 13.05
N ILE A 37 -5.85 1.20 14.23
CA ILE A 37 -6.48 0.32 15.23
C ILE A 37 -7.92 0.04 14.80
N ASP A 38 -8.62 1.08 14.35
CA ASP A 38 -9.98 0.98 13.86
C ASP A 38 -10.05 0.69 12.35
N ARG A 39 -10.99 -0.17 11.96
CA ARG A 39 -11.16 -0.60 10.55
C ARG A 39 -11.84 0.46 9.69
N ILE A 40 -12.73 1.27 10.28
CA ILE A 40 -13.45 2.34 9.59
C ILE A 40 -12.46 3.45 9.25
N ASP A 41 -11.61 3.83 10.21
CA ASP A 41 -10.52 4.78 9.96
C ASP A 41 -9.55 4.29 8.87
N ALA A 42 -9.18 3.00 8.91
CA ALA A 42 -8.34 2.39 7.88
C ALA A 42 -8.97 2.49 6.49
N LYS A 43 -10.29 2.27 6.40
CA LYS A 43 -11.04 2.30 5.14
C LYS A 43 -11.19 3.73 4.62
N HIS A 44 -11.56 4.69 5.46
CA HIS A 44 -11.62 6.11 5.08
C HIS A 44 -10.25 6.60 4.61
N ARG A 45 -9.17 6.19 5.30
CA ARG A 45 -7.82 6.52 4.86
C ARG A 45 -7.50 5.88 3.51
N GLU A 46 -7.82 4.60 3.30
CA GLU A 46 -7.58 3.94 2.02
C GLU A 46 -8.30 4.66 0.88
N GLU A 47 -9.58 5.01 1.07
CA GLU A 47 -10.38 5.71 0.08
C GLU A 47 -9.80 7.09 -0.23
N TYR A 48 -9.41 7.84 0.81
CA TYR A 48 -8.70 9.11 0.64
C TYR A 48 -7.40 8.94 -0.14
N LEU A 49 -6.58 7.93 0.17
CA LEU A 49 -5.31 7.69 -0.52
C LEU A 49 -5.50 7.20 -1.97
N LYS A 50 -6.61 6.53 -2.26
CA LYS A 50 -7.03 6.18 -3.63
C LYS A 50 -7.55 7.38 -4.41
N SER A 51 -8.02 8.44 -3.73
CA SER A 51 -8.40 9.69 -4.40
C SER A 51 -7.19 10.37 -5.05
N GLY A 52 -7.44 11.18 -6.09
CA GLY A 52 -6.38 11.90 -6.79
C GLY A 52 -5.58 12.86 -5.89
N TRP A 53 -6.25 13.48 -4.90
CA TRP A 53 -5.60 14.34 -3.92
C TRP A 53 -4.74 13.55 -2.93
N GLY A 54 -5.25 12.45 -2.39
CA GLY A 54 -4.47 11.60 -1.49
C GLY A 54 -3.24 11.01 -2.18
N PHE A 55 -3.36 10.61 -3.45
CA PHE A 55 -2.23 10.15 -4.24
C PHE A 55 -1.15 11.24 -4.41
N ARG A 56 -1.56 12.49 -4.70
CA ARG A 56 -0.63 13.64 -4.78
C ARG A 56 0.08 13.90 -3.46
N SER A 57 -0.65 13.79 -2.34
CA SER A 57 -0.09 13.95 -0.99
C SER A 57 0.99 12.91 -0.70
N ILE A 58 0.75 11.63 -1.03
CA ILE A 58 1.77 10.57 -0.89
C ILE A 58 2.96 10.84 -1.80
N LYS A 59 2.73 11.25 -3.05
CA LYS A 59 3.81 11.56 -4.00
C LYS A 59 4.68 12.73 -3.51
N LYS A 60 4.07 13.71 -2.85
CA LYS A 60 4.79 14.83 -2.20
C LYS A 60 5.58 14.35 -0.98
N LEU A 61 4.98 13.51 -0.14
CA LEU A 61 5.64 12.93 1.04
C LEU A 61 6.86 12.09 0.65
N LEU A 62 6.70 11.24 -0.36
CA LEU A 62 7.73 10.31 -0.85
C LEU A 62 8.61 10.91 -1.94
N LYS A 63 8.66 12.24 -2.11
CA LYS A 63 9.39 12.93 -3.19
C LYS A 63 10.88 12.56 -3.26
N ARG A 64 11.48 12.12 -2.16
CA ARG A 64 12.89 11.68 -2.07
C ARG A 64 13.09 10.16 -2.10
N SER A 65 12.02 9.39 -1.91
CA SER A 65 12.06 7.93 -1.80
C SER A 65 11.47 7.21 -3.02
N LEU A 66 10.76 7.96 -3.87
CA LEU A 66 10.38 7.62 -5.25
C LEU A 66 11.51 8.00 -6.21
#